data_AF-A0A7Y1TYF7-F1
#
_entry.id   AF-A0A7Y1TYF7-F1
#
_cell.length_a   1.000
_cell.length_b   1.000
_cell.length_c   1.000
_cell.angle_alpha   90.00
_cell.angle_beta   90.00
_cell.angle_gamma   90.00
#
_symmetry.space_group_name_H-M   'P 1'
#
loop_
_entity.id
_entity.type
_entity.pdbx_description
1 polymer ?
#
loop_
_entity_poly.entity_id
_entity_poly.type
_entity_poly.pdbx_seq_one_letter_code
_entity_poly.pdbx_strand_id
1 'polypeptide(L)'
;MNESGLESRRLAIDALVRIDEDGAYANLVLSKILDESTLETRDRGFVTELVYGTTRMRRALDYVVDRFIVRDDIEARVRACLRTGAYQLVFLGTPAHAAVDATVAATPKRARGFVNAILRKVAASGAVEWPTDAIRLSYPNWMIDRLAADLGDRA
;
A
#
# COMPACT_ATOMS: atom_id res chain seq x y z
N MET A 1 0.23 10.43 18.33
CA MET A 1 -0.52 10.01 17.12
C MET A 1 -1.94 10.51 17.30
N ASN A 2 -2.49 11.32 16.38
CA ASN A 2 -3.89 11.72 16.50
C ASN A 2 -4.78 10.50 16.20
N GLU A 3 -5.97 10.46 16.80
CA GLU A 3 -6.90 9.33 16.71
C GLU A 3 -7.46 9.14 15.28
N SER A 4 -7.70 10.25 14.57
CA SER A 4 -8.22 10.26 13.20
C SER A 4 -7.28 9.61 12.17
N GLY A 5 -5.96 9.83 12.29
CA GLY A 5 -4.96 9.27 11.40
C GLY A 5 -4.79 7.76 11.56
N LEU A 6 -5.09 7.24 12.76
CA LEU A 6 -5.17 5.80 13.01
C LEU A 6 -6.43 5.21 12.38
N GLU A 7 -7.58 5.86 12.57
CA GLU A 7 -8.85 5.46 11.95
C GLU A 7 -8.77 5.43 10.42
N SER A 8 -8.20 6.48 9.82
CA SER A 8 -7.96 6.56 8.37
C SER A 8 -7.19 5.35 7.84
N ARG A 9 -6.11 4.93 8.52
CA ARG A 9 -5.33 3.76 8.11
C ARG A 9 -6.09 2.46 8.27
N ARG A 10 -6.90 2.32 9.33
CA ARG A 10 -7.75 1.14 9.52
C ARG A 10 -8.77 1.01 8.40
N LEU A 11 -9.49 2.09 8.08
CA LEU A 11 -10.47 2.09 6.99
C LEU A 11 -9.81 1.80 5.63
N ALA A 12 -8.63 2.36 5.36
CA ALA A 12 -7.89 2.06 4.15
C ALA A 12 -7.48 0.58 4.07
N ILE A 13 -7.00 -0.01 5.17
CA ILE A 13 -6.65 -1.43 5.23
C ILE A 13 -7.90 -2.30 5.03
N ASP A 14 -9.02 -1.95 5.65
CA ASP A 14 -10.30 -2.67 5.49
C ASP A 14 -10.77 -2.65 4.04
N ALA A 15 -10.70 -1.49 3.38
CA ALA A 15 -11.01 -1.35 1.96
C ALA A 15 -10.12 -2.23 1.09
N LEU A 16 -8.81 -2.21 1.33
CA LEU A 16 -7.83 -2.99 0.56
C LEU A 16 -8.03 -4.50 0.71
N VAL A 17 -8.35 -4.97 1.92
CA VAL A 17 -8.68 -6.39 2.14
C VAL A 17 -9.89 -6.80 1.31
N ARG A 18 -10.96 -5.99 1.32
CA ARG A 18 -12.18 -6.27 0.54
C ARG A 18 -11.93 -6.22 -0.97
N ILE A 19 -11.11 -5.29 -1.45
CA ILE A 19 -10.72 -5.22 -2.87
C ILE A 19 -9.96 -6.49 -3.29
N ASP A 20 -9.09 -7.01 -2.42
CA ASP A 20 -8.28 -8.19 -2.68
C ASP A 20 -9.09 -9.49 -2.62
N GLU A 21 -10.00 -9.61 -1.66
CA GLU A 21 -10.77 -10.84 -1.41
C GLU A 21 -12.05 -10.94 -2.25
N ASP A 22 -12.81 -9.84 -2.37
CA ASP A 22 -14.13 -9.85 -3.02
C ASP A 22 -14.06 -9.56 -4.53
N GLY A 23 -12.87 -9.22 -5.06
CA GLY A 23 -12.70 -8.71 -6.42
C GLY A 23 -13.52 -7.44 -6.70
N ALA A 24 -13.98 -6.77 -5.64
CA ALA A 24 -14.89 -5.65 -5.73
C ALA A 24 -14.17 -4.42 -6.30
N TYR A 25 -14.87 -3.66 -7.14
CA TYR A 25 -14.32 -2.44 -7.71
C TYR A 25 -13.96 -1.45 -6.60
N ALA A 26 -12.70 -0.98 -6.61
CA ALA A 26 -12.13 -0.15 -5.56
C ALA A 26 -12.96 1.11 -5.27
N ASN A 27 -13.53 1.73 -6.29
CA ASN A 27 -14.40 2.90 -6.14
C ASN A 27 -15.69 2.58 -5.38
N LEU A 28 -16.34 1.44 -5.63
CA LEU A 28 -17.57 1.05 -4.94
C LEU A 28 -17.31 0.72 -3.46
N VAL A 29 -16.24 -0.02 -3.19
CA VAL A 29 -15.82 -0.35 -1.82
C VAL A 29 -15.47 0.91 -1.04
N LEU A 30 -14.67 1.79 -1.64
CA LEU A 30 -14.22 3.02 -1.01
C LEU A 30 -15.38 3.98 -0.74
N SER A 31 -16.26 4.22 -1.72
CA SER A 31 -17.43 5.07 -1.54
C SER A 31 -18.29 4.61 -0.35
N LYS A 32 -18.61 3.31 -0.29
CA LYS A 32 -19.39 2.76 0.82
C LYS A 32 -18.72 2.98 2.18
N ILE A 33 -17.43 2.69 2.29
CA ILE A 33 -16.66 2.85 3.54
C ILE A 33 -16.61 4.32 3.97
N LEU A 34 -16.40 5.23 3.01
CA LEU A 34 -16.31 6.66 3.31
C LEU A 34 -17.66 7.29 3.66
N ASP A 35 -18.76 6.77 3.14
CA ASP A 35 -20.12 7.23 3.44
C ASP A 35 -20.59 6.75 4.83
N GLU A 36 -20.09 5.59 5.28
CA GLU A 36 -20.35 5.04 6.62
C GLU A 36 -19.42 5.63 7.70
N SER A 37 -18.37 6.37 7.31
CA SER A 37 -17.40 6.97 8.24
C SER A 37 -17.81 8.35 8.73
N THR A 38 -17.33 8.75 9.92
CA THR A 38 -17.47 10.12 10.46
C THR A 38 -16.26 11.00 10.19
N LEU A 39 -15.40 10.60 9.23
CA LEU A 39 -14.16 11.31 8.93
C LEU A 39 -14.43 12.67 8.28
N GLU A 40 -13.62 13.66 8.65
CA GLU A 40 -13.62 14.95 7.99
C GLU A 40 -13.03 14.85 6.57
N THR A 41 -13.30 15.84 5.73
CA THR A 41 -12.88 15.88 4.31
C THR A 41 -11.39 15.58 4.10
N ARG A 42 -10.53 16.12 4.98
CA ARG A 42 -9.07 15.88 4.91
C ARG A 42 -8.75 14.40 5.06
N ASP A 43 -9.34 13.75 6.04
CA ASP A 43 -9.06 12.36 6.37
C ASP A 43 -9.70 11.42 5.34
N ARG A 44 -10.90 11.75 4.83
CA ARG A 44 -11.49 11.05 3.67
C ARG A 44 -10.58 11.11 2.44
N GLY A 45 -9.97 12.28 2.18
CA GLY A 45 -8.96 12.45 1.13
C GLY A 45 -7.73 11.56 1.36
N PHE A 46 -7.25 11.48 2.60
CA PHE A 46 -6.12 10.62 2.94
C PHE A 46 -6.44 9.12 2.79
N VAL A 47 -7.62 8.67 3.23
CA VAL A 47 -8.08 7.28 2.99
C VAL A 47 -8.15 6.98 1.50
N THR A 48 -8.71 7.90 0.71
CA THR A 48 -8.80 7.77 -0.75
C THR A 48 -7.43 7.61 -1.39
N GLU A 49 -6.47 8.44 -0.99
CA GLU A 49 -5.09 8.37 -1.47
C GLU A 49 -4.41 7.04 -1.10
N LEU A 50 -4.58 6.59 0.15
CA LEU A 50 -4.02 5.30 0.59
C LEU A 50 -4.61 4.12 -0.19
N VAL A 51 -5.93 4.08 -0.40
CA VAL A 51 -6.60 2.98 -1.10
C VAL A 51 -6.21 2.96 -2.57
N TYR A 52 -6.44 4.06 -3.30
CA TYR A 52 -6.12 4.08 -4.74
C TYR A 52 -4.63 3.99 -5.01
N GLY A 53 -3.81 4.65 -4.22
CA GLY A 53 -2.37 4.59 -4.33
C GLY A 53 -1.84 3.17 -4.12
N THR A 54 -2.28 2.50 -3.06
CA THR A 54 -1.86 1.13 -2.75
C THR A 54 -2.35 0.13 -3.81
N THR A 55 -3.59 0.28 -4.29
CA THR A 55 -4.11 -0.58 -5.37
C THR A 55 -3.36 -0.35 -6.68
N ARG A 56 -3.12 0.91 -7.07
CA ARG A 56 -2.39 1.27 -8.29
C ARG A 56 -0.96 0.74 -8.27
N MET A 57 -0.27 0.88 -7.14
CA MET A 57 1.14 0.51 -7.00
C MET A 57 1.33 -0.91 -6.43
N ARG A 58 0.32 -1.79 -6.50
CA ARG A 58 0.33 -3.09 -5.82
C ARG A 58 1.58 -3.91 -6.13
N ARG A 59 1.92 -4.05 -7.42
CA ARG A 59 3.06 -4.85 -7.88
C ARG A 59 4.41 -4.26 -7.42
N ALA A 60 4.54 -2.94 -7.44
CA ALA A 60 5.71 -2.24 -6.91
C ALA A 60 5.84 -2.46 -5.39
N LEU A 61 4.72 -2.35 -4.67
CA LEU A 61 4.68 -2.54 -3.21
C LEU A 61 4.99 -3.98 -2.81
N ASP A 62 4.48 -4.97 -3.55
CA ASP A 62 4.83 -6.38 -3.35
C ASP A 62 6.33 -6.59 -3.53
N TYR A 63 6.94 -6.09 -4.60
CA TYR A 63 8.40 -6.12 -4.77
C TYR A 63 9.14 -5.45 -3.61
N VAL A 64 8.66 -4.30 -3.12
CA VAL A 64 9.30 -3.58 -2.02
C VAL A 64 9.30 -4.41 -0.74
N VAL A 65 8.18 -5.03 -0.38
CA VAL A 65 8.03 -5.73 0.91
C VAL A 65 8.56 -7.16 0.85
N ASP A 66 8.32 -7.89 -0.24
CA ASP A 66 8.64 -9.31 -0.37
C ASP A 66 10.15 -9.57 -0.33
N ARG A 67 11.00 -8.59 -0.69
CA ARG A 67 12.46 -8.65 -0.50
C ARG A 67 12.90 -8.91 0.95
N PHE A 68 12.05 -8.62 1.93
CA PHE A 68 12.35 -8.79 3.35
C PHE A 68 11.58 -9.92 4.01
N ILE A 69 10.77 -10.65 3.25
CA ILE A 69 9.88 -11.70 3.74
C ILE A 69 10.37 -13.05 3.21
N VAL A 70 10.48 -14.02 4.11
CA VAL A 70 11.02 -15.37 3.81
C VAL A 70 9.92 -16.42 3.70
N ARG A 71 8.67 -16.06 4.05
CA ARG A 71 7.51 -16.96 4.06
C ARG A 71 6.52 -16.55 2.96
N ASP A 72 5.94 -17.54 2.30
CA ASP A 72 5.02 -17.29 1.18
C ASP A 72 3.58 -17.04 1.66
N ASP A 73 3.19 -17.65 2.77
CA ASP A 73 1.83 -17.52 3.30
C ASP A 73 1.71 -16.30 4.22
N ILE A 74 1.12 -15.22 3.68
CA ILE A 74 0.78 -14.01 4.44
C ILE A 74 -0.71 -13.75 4.27
N GLU A 75 -1.42 -13.73 5.39
CA GLU A 75 -2.84 -13.34 5.46
C GLU A 75 -3.09 -11.99 4.77
N ALA A 76 -4.19 -11.91 4.02
CA ALA A 76 -4.58 -10.73 3.23
C ALA A 76 -4.50 -9.42 4.03
N ARG A 77 -5.03 -9.40 5.25
CA ARG A 77 -4.99 -8.23 6.13
C ARG A 77 -3.57 -7.81 6.52
N VAL A 78 -2.67 -8.76 6.77
CA VAL A 78 -1.26 -8.44 7.08
C VAL A 78 -0.55 -7.91 5.84
N ARG A 79 -0.82 -8.49 4.66
CA ARG A 79 -0.30 -8.00 3.39
C ARG A 79 -0.81 -6.59 3.08
N ALA A 80 -2.10 -6.30 3.32
CA ALA A 80 -2.65 -4.95 3.22
C ALA A 80 -1.96 -3.96 4.16
N CYS A 81 -1.68 -4.34 5.42
CA CYS A 81 -0.93 -3.49 6.34
C CYS A 81 0.49 -3.17 5.82
N LEU A 82 1.21 -4.19 5.32
CA LEU A 82 2.55 -4.02 4.76
C LEU A 82 2.54 -3.10 3.53
N ARG A 83 1.61 -3.32 2.60
CA ARG A 83 1.46 -2.48 1.40
C ARG A 83 1.11 -1.03 1.76
N THR A 84 0.15 -0.81 2.66
CA THR A 84 -0.23 0.55 3.12
C THR A 84 0.94 1.27 3.79
N GLY A 85 1.71 0.57 4.63
CA GLY A 85 2.91 1.14 5.26
C GLY A 85 4.01 1.46 4.26
N ALA A 86 4.30 0.53 3.35
CA ALA A 86 5.30 0.73 2.29
C ALA A 86 4.89 1.87 1.33
N TYR A 87 3.60 2.02 1.03
CA TYR A 87 3.10 3.10 0.17
C TYR A 87 3.38 4.48 0.77
N GLN A 88 3.11 4.64 2.06
CA GLN A 88 3.41 5.88 2.78
C GLN A 88 4.91 6.21 2.78
N LEU A 89 5.76 5.19 2.93
CA LEU A 89 7.23 5.36 2.94
C LEU A 89 7.77 5.72 1.57
N VAL A 90 7.40 4.95 0.54
CA VAL A 90 8.05 4.98 -0.78
C VAL A 90 7.42 6.03 -1.70
N PHE A 91 6.09 6.19 -1.67
CA PHE A 91 5.37 7.02 -2.64
C PHE A 91 4.87 8.34 -2.04
N LEU A 92 4.48 8.36 -0.76
CA LEU A 92 4.06 9.60 -0.10
C LEU A 92 5.20 10.36 0.58
N GLY A 93 6.38 9.75 0.71
CA GLY A 93 7.53 10.37 1.41
C GLY A 93 7.23 10.67 2.88
N THR A 94 6.28 9.95 3.50
CA THR A 94 5.92 10.16 4.90
C THR A 94 7.11 9.82 5.80
N PRO A 95 7.43 10.63 6.83
CA PRO A 95 8.54 10.35 7.75
C PRO A 95 8.44 8.93 8.32
N ALA A 96 9.56 8.22 8.35
CA ALA A 96 9.58 6.79 8.66
C ALA A 96 8.90 6.44 9.99
N HIS A 97 9.20 7.18 11.06
CA HIS A 97 8.57 6.96 12.37
C HIS A 97 7.04 7.12 12.29
N ALA A 98 6.54 8.14 11.59
CA ALA A 98 5.11 8.41 11.47
C ALA A 98 4.39 7.32 10.64
N ALA A 99 4.97 6.91 9.50
CA ALA A 99 4.41 5.86 8.64
C ALA A 99 4.41 4.50 9.35
N VAL A 100 5.53 4.13 9.97
CA VAL A 100 5.69 2.84 10.66
C VAL A 100 4.77 2.77 11.88
N ASP A 101 4.88 3.71 12.81
CA ASP A 101 4.15 3.64 14.08
C ASP A 101 2.63 3.64 13.86
N ALA A 102 2.15 4.49 12.96
CA ALA A 102 0.71 4.57 12.68
C ALA A 102 0.18 3.33 11.95
N THR A 103 0.94 2.75 11.02
CA THR A 103 0.55 1.51 10.35
C THR A 103 0.57 0.33 11.31
N VAL A 104 1.57 0.25 12.20
CA VAL A 104 1.67 -0.78 13.24
C VAL A 104 0.52 -0.65 14.25
N ALA A 105 0.12 0.57 14.61
CA ALA A 105 -1.04 0.79 15.48
C ALA A 105 -2.36 0.30 14.83
N ALA A 106 -2.49 0.45 13.50
CA ALA A 106 -3.62 -0.06 12.71
C ALA A 106 -3.58 -1.58 12.48
N THR A 107 -2.43 -2.23 12.68
CA THR A 107 -2.22 -3.67 12.46
C THR A 107 -2.81 -4.52 13.61
N PRO A 108 -3.39 -5.70 13.32
CA PRO A 108 -3.81 -6.67 14.35
C PRO A 108 -2.68 -6.99 15.33
N LYS A 109 -2.98 -7.04 16.63
CA LYS A 109 -1.97 -7.17 17.71
C LYS A 109 -0.93 -8.27 17.45
N ARG A 110 -1.37 -9.45 16.99
CA ARG A 110 -0.50 -10.60 16.69
C ARG A 110 0.51 -10.37 15.56
N ALA A 111 0.23 -9.45 14.64
CA ALA A 111 1.07 -9.18 13.47
C ALA A 111 1.91 -7.90 13.61
N ARG A 112 1.73 -7.11 14.68
CA ARG A 112 2.41 -5.82 14.88
C ARG A 112 3.93 -5.94 14.84
N GLY A 113 4.49 -6.95 15.50
CA GLY A 113 5.94 -7.17 15.53
C GLY A 113 6.51 -7.44 14.12
N PHE A 114 5.82 -8.26 13.35
CA PHE A 114 6.20 -8.59 11.97
C PHE A 114 6.10 -7.36 11.05
N VAL A 115 4.94 -6.69 11.03
CA VAL A 115 4.75 -5.48 10.20
C VAL A 115 5.76 -4.39 10.55
N ASN A 116 5.99 -4.14 11.83
CA ASN A 116 6.99 -3.18 12.28
C ASN A 116 8.40 -3.53 11.78
N ALA A 117 8.80 -4.81 11.91
CA ALA A 117 10.12 -5.26 11.49
C ALA A 117 10.33 -5.08 9.97
N ILE A 118 9.35 -5.45 9.15
CA ILE A 118 9.44 -5.31 7.69
C ILE A 118 9.45 -3.83 7.28
N LEU A 119 8.53 -3.01 7.80
CA LEU A 119 8.47 -1.59 7.42
C LEU A 119 9.72 -0.81 7.86
N ARG A 120 10.36 -1.19 8.97
CA ARG A 120 11.66 -0.63 9.36
C ARG A 120 12.77 -1.01 8.39
N LYS A 121 12.80 -2.25 7.90
CA LYS A 121 13.75 -2.66 6.84
C LYS A 121 13.51 -1.90 5.55
N VAL A 122 12.26 -1.72 5.14
CA VAL A 122 11.89 -0.89 3.98
C VAL A 122 12.38 0.54 4.15
N ALA A 123 12.09 1.17 5.29
CA ALA A 123 12.52 2.54 5.56
C ALA A 123 14.06 2.70 5.59
N ALA A 124 14.78 1.69 6.09
CA ALA A 124 16.24 1.69 6.14
C ALA A 124 16.90 1.42 4.77
N SER A 125 16.18 0.84 3.81
CA SER A 125 16.72 0.50 2.49
C SER A 125 16.95 1.71 1.57
N GLY A 126 16.46 2.90 1.94
CA GLY A 126 16.63 4.11 1.15
C GLY A 126 15.84 4.08 -0.17
N ALA A 127 16.44 4.60 -1.23
CA ALA A 127 15.82 4.61 -2.56
C ALA A 127 15.67 3.18 -3.09
N VAL A 128 14.49 2.86 -3.63
CA VAL A 128 14.22 1.53 -4.16
C VAL A 128 14.90 1.37 -5.53
N GLU A 129 15.82 0.42 -5.62
CA GLU A 129 16.34 -0.06 -6.89
C GLU A 129 15.30 -0.98 -7.56
N TRP A 130 14.74 -0.50 -8.68
CA TRP A 130 13.71 -1.19 -9.43
C TRP A 130 14.34 -2.11 -10.49
N PRO A 131 13.91 -3.38 -10.58
CA PRO A 131 14.49 -4.33 -11.52
C PRO A 131 14.02 -4.11 -12.96
N THR A 132 12.81 -3.57 -13.12
CA THR A 132 12.19 -3.25 -14.42
C THR A 132 11.19 -2.11 -14.24
N ASP A 133 10.89 -1.40 -15.34
CA ASP A 133 9.84 -0.39 -15.37
C ASP A 133 8.44 -0.98 -15.16
N ALA A 134 8.20 -2.21 -15.62
CA ALA A 134 6.94 -2.92 -15.35
C ALA A 134 6.68 -3.05 -13.84
N ILE A 135 7.69 -3.41 -13.05
CA ILE A 135 7.56 -3.46 -11.59
C ILE A 135 7.45 -2.06 -10.99
N ARG A 136 8.34 -1.14 -11.39
CA ARG A 136 8.36 0.26 -10.89
C ARG A 136 7.01 0.96 -11.06
N LEU A 137 6.42 0.82 -12.23
CA LEU A 137 5.16 1.46 -12.62
C LEU A 137 3.92 0.60 -12.29
N SER A 138 4.12 -0.61 -11.76
CA SER A 138 3.07 -1.59 -11.47
C SER A 138 2.21 -2.01 -12.66
N TYR A 139 2.81 -2.05 -13.85
CA TYR A 139 2.17 -2.60 -15.05
C TYR A 139 2.51 -4.07 -15.28
N PRO A 140 1.63 -4.84 -15.94
CA PRO A 140 1.99 -6.15 -16.48
C PRO A 140 3.14 -6.02 -17.49
N ASN A 141 4.05 -7.00 -17.52
CA ASN A 141 5.19 -6.99 -18.45
C ASN A 141 4.74 -6.79 -19.90
N TRP A 142 3.72 -7.55 -20.33
CA TRP A 142 3.20 -7.51 -21.69
C TRP A 142 2.76 -6.10 -22.13
N MET A 143 2.29 -5.26 -21.20
CA MET A 143 1.83 -3.90 -21.51
C MET A 143 3.02 -2.99 -21.77
N ILE A 144 4.07 -3.09 -20.94
CA ILE A 144 5.31 -2.34 -21.16
C ILE A 144 5.98 -2.79 -22.46
N ASP A 145 6.08 -4.10 -22.69
CA ASP A 145 6.69 -4.66 -23.90
C ASP A 145 5.96 -4.19 -25.16
N ARG A 146 4.62 -4.15 -25.11
CA ARG A 146 3.77 -3.66 -26.21
C ARG A 146 3.95 -2.16 -26.45
N LEU A 147 3.94 -1.36 -25.39
CA LEU A 147 4.13 0.10 -25.51
C LEU A 147 5.52 0.44 -26.05
N ALA A 148 6.56 -0.28 -25.62
CA ALA A 148 7.92 -0.12 -26.13
C ALA A 148 8.02 -0.48 -27.62
N ALA A 149 7.35 -1.56 -28.04
CA ALA A 149 7.29 -1.94 -29.46
C ALA A 149 6.58 -0.90 -30.34
N ASP A 150 5.53 -0.25 -29.81
CA ASP A 150 4.68 0.67 -30.58
C ASP A 150 5.21 2.11 -30.61
N LEU A 151 5.82 2.57 -29.52
CA LEU A 151 6.23 3.96 -29.32
C LEU A 151 7.75 4.17 -29.30
N GLY A 152 8.53 3.08 -29.18
CA GLY A 152 9.98 3.12 -28.98
C GLY A 152 10.41 3.51 -27.55
N ASP A 153 11.70 3.42 -27.26
CA ASP A 153 12.29 3.56 -25.91
C ASP A 153 12.25 4.97 -25.29
N ARG A 154 11.52 5.93 -25.89
CA ARG A 154 11.55 7.36 -25.49
C ARG A 154 10.18 8.00 -25.24
N ALA A 155 9.14 7.21 -25.04
CA ALA A 155 7.85 7.71 -24.55
C ALA A 155 7.90 8.06 -23.05
#